data_AF-A0A520E867-F1
#
_entry.id   AF-A0A520E867-F1
#
_cell.length_a   1.000
_cell.length_b   1.000
_cell.length_c   1.000
_cell.angle_alpha   90.00
_cell.angle_beta   90.00
_cell.angle_gamma   90.00
#
_symmetry.space_group_name_H-M   'P 1'
#
loop_
_entity.id
_entity.type
_entity.pdbx_description
1 polymer ?
#
loop_
_entity_poly.entity_id
_entity_poly.type
_entity_poly.pdbx_seq_one_letter_code
_entity_poly.pdbx_strand_id
1 'polypeptide(L)' 'MSPLETIIKDAKDFILIISPYIRLYNRIKEQLKLQMHNPHIKITVVYGKAVHEVPRVETEDFKFLNAFPNIGSI' A
#
# COMPACT_ATOMS: atom_id res chain seq x y z
N MET A 1 -19.14 2.94 -1.61
CA MET A 1 -17.70 2.93 -1.25
C MET A 1 -17.54 2.10 0.00
N SER A 2 -16.55 1.21 0.03
CA SER A 2 -16.23 0.46 1.25
C SER A 2 -15.56 1.38 2.29
N PRO A 3 -15.63 1.06 3.60
CA PRO A 3 -14.97 1.86 4.63
C PRO A 3 -13.47 2.07 4.37
N LEU A 4 -12.79 1.05 3.82
CA LEU A 4 -11.38 1.12 3.49
C LEU A 4 -11.09 2.10 2.33
N GLU A 5 -11.95 2.15 1.31
CA GLU A 5 -11.85 3.13 0.22
C GLU A 5 -11.99 4.56 0.75
N THR A 6 -12.95 4.79 1.66
CA THR A 6 -13.16 6.10 2.28
C THR A 6 -11.95 6.54 3.10
N ILE A 7 -11.36 5.65 3.90
CA ILE A 7 -10.16 5.94 4.69
C ILE A 7 -8.98 6.36 3.79
N ILE A 8 -8.77 5.67 2.68
CA ILE A 8 -7.68 5.99 1.73
C ILE A 8 -7.95 7.30 1.00
N LYS A 9 -9.20 7.55 0.61
CA LYS A 9 -9.60 8.76 -0.08
C LYS A 9 -9.46 10.01 0.80
N ASP A 10 -9.85 9.91 2.06
CA ASP A 10 -9.94 11.05 2.96
C ASP A 10 -8.63 11.31 3.73
N ALA A 11 -7.61 10.45 3.56
CA ALA A 11 -6.29 10.63 4.14
C ALA A 11 -5.65 11.95 3.67
N LYS A 12 -5.07 12.71 4.61
CA LYS A 12 -4.48 14.03 4.34
C LYS A 12 -2.97 14.07 4.48
N ASP A 13 -2.41 13.32 5.44
CA ASP A 13 -1.00 13.41 5.80
C ASP A 13 -0.23 12.11 5.49
N PHE A 14 -0.75 10.96 5.95
CA PHE A 14 -0.12 9.68 5.70
C PHE A 14 -1.12 8.52 5.62
N ILE A 15 -0.73 7.48 4.88
CA ILE A 15 -1.39 6.18 4.84
C ILE A 15 -0.36 5.14 5.28
N LEU A 16 -0.63 4.48 6.41
CA LEU A 16 0.21 3.42 6.96
C LEU A 16 -0.51 2.08 6.83
N ILE A 17 0.03 1.18 6.01
CA ILE A 17 -0.52 -0.17 5.81
C ILE A 17 0.42 -1.15 6.49
N ILE A 18 -0.07 -1.83 7.54
CA ILE A 18 0.67 -2.87 8.25
C ILE A 18 -0.09 -4.18 8.11
N SER A 19 0.54 -5.18 7.51
CA SER A 19 -0.04 -6.53 7.47
C SER A 19 1.03 -7.60 7.31
N PRO A 20 0.95 -8.75 8.02
CA PRO A 20 1.87 -9.85 7.81
C PRO A 20 1.82 -10.41 6.38
N TYR A 21 0.68 -10.26 5.69
CA TYR A 21 0.49 -10.62 4.29
C TYR A 21 -0.30 -9.52 3.57
N ILE A 22 0.18 -9.07 2.41
CA ILE A 22 -0.49 -8.02 1.63
C ILE A 22 -1.03 -8.63 0.34
N ARG A 23 -2.35 -8.50 0.17
CA ARG A 23 -3.05 -8.71 -1.10
C ARG A 23 -4.02 -7.57 -1.33
N LEU A 24 -3.77 -6.77 -2.37
CA LEU A 24 -4.53 -5.56 -2.64
C LEU A 24 -5.56 -5.83 -3.73
N TYR A 25 -6.84 -5.70 -3.37
CA TYR A 25 -7.92 -5.71 -4.37
C TYR A 25 -7.82 -4.48 -5.29
N ASN A 26 -8.26 -4.63 -6.55
CA ASN A 26 -8.16 -3.58 -7.57
C ASN A 26 -8.75 -2.23 -7.11
N ARG A 27 -9.88 -2.25 -6.40
CA ARG A 27 -10.50 -1.02 -5.86
C ARG A 27 -9.59 -0.26 -4.90
N ILE A 28 -8.82 -0.98 -4.07
CA ILE A 28 -7.85 -0.39 -3.14
C ILE A 28 -6.65 0.17 -3.91
N LYS A 29 -6.16 -0.57 -4.92
CA LYS A 29 -5.10 -0.09 -5.81
C LYS A 29 -5.49 1.21 -6.51
N GLU A 30 -6.73 1.31 -6.99
CA GLU A 30 -7.25 2.52 -7.63
C GLU A 30 -7.26 3.71 -6.67
N GLN A 31 -7.74 3.56 -5.44
CA GLN A 31 -7.71 4.65 -4.46
C GLN A 31 -6.27 5.05 -4.09
N LEU A 32 -5.37 4.09 -3.91
CA LEU A 32 -3.95 4.38 -3.64
C LEU A 32 -3.29 5.11 -4.81
N LYS A 33 -3.60 4.75 -6.06
CA LYS A 33 -3.11 5.46 -7.26
C LYS A 33 -3.52 6.93 -7.29
N LEU A 34 -4.75 7.24 -6.89
CA LEU A 34 -5.22 8.62 -6.80
C LEU A 34 -4.39 9.46 -5.83
N GLN A 35 -3.86 8.83 -4.77
CA GLN A 35 -2.99 9.50 -3.79
C GLN A 35 -1.49 9.45 -4.15
N MET A 36 -1.08 8.62 -5.11
CA MET A 36 0.33 8.38 -5.45
C MET A 36 1.07 9.63 -5.90
N HIS A 37 0.37 10.55 -6.57
CA HIS A 37 0.92 11.83 -7.05
C HIS A 37 0.62 13.00 -6.12
N ASN A 38 -0.02 12.76 -4.97
CA ASN A 38 -0.30 13.80 -4.00
C ASN A 38 0.97 14.07 -3.17
N PRO A 39 1.65 15.22 -3.34
CA PRO A 39 2.91 15.51 -2.66
C PRO A 39 2.73 15.71 -1.15
N HIS A 40 1.50 15.82 -0.66
CA HIS A 40 1.20 16.01 0.77
C HIS A 40 0.95 14.71 1.51
N ILE A 41 0.80 13.59 0.78
CA ILE A 41 0.51 12.29 1.38
C ILE A 41 1.75 11.39 1.33
N LYS A 42 2.16 10.92 2.52
CA LYS A 42 3.17 9.88 2.65
C LYS A 42 2.53 8.50 2.74
N ILE A 43 2.89 7.59 1.84
CA ILE A 43 2.40 6.20 1.88
C ILE A 43 3.53 5.30 2.39
N THR A 44 3.30 4.62 3.50
CA THR A 44 4.26 3.69 4.11
C THR A 44 3.62 2.32 4.25
N VAL A 45 4.33 1.28 3.83
CA VAL A 45 3.83 -0.09 3.84
C VAL A 45 4.81 -0.99 4.56
N VAL A 46 4.33 -1.62 5.62
CA VAL A 46 5.09 -2.56 6.45
C VAL A 46 4.49 -3.94 6.28
N TYR A 47 5.31 -4.90 5.89
CA TYR A 47 4.88 -6.29 5.69
C TYR A 47 5.88 -7.27 6.28
N GLY A 48 5.41 -8.48 6.58
CA GLY A 48 6.27 -9.50 7.14
C GLY A 48 7.41 -9.86 6.17
N LYS A 49 8.64 -9.97 6.69
CA LYS A 49 9.77 -10.55 5.94
C LYS A 49 9.39 -11.96 5.48
N ALA A 50 9.66 -12.29 4.22
CA ALA A 50 9.48 -13.65 3.74
C ALA A 50 10.39 -14.58 4.55
N VAL A 51 9.78 -15.54 5.27
CA VAL A 51 10.47 -16.59 6.00
C VAL A 51 10.10 -17.88 5.26
N HIS A 52 11.07 -18.49 4.59
CA HIS A 52 10.95 -19.72 3.78
C HIS A 52 10.17 -19.59 2.45
N GLU A 53 10.78 -18.93 1.46
CA GLU A 53 10.44 -18.98 0.01
C GLU A 53 9.01 -18.57 -0.43
N VAL A 54 8.07 -18.37 0.49
CA VAL A 54 6.72 -17.86 0.20
C VAL A 54 6.72 -16.33 0.25
N PRO A 55 6.47 -15.64 -0.87
CA PRO A 55 6.31 -14.19 -0.86
C PRO A 55 5.10 -13.82 -0.02
N ARG A 56 5.29 -12.95 0.98
CA ARG A 56 4.19 -12.41 1.80
C ARG A 56 3.43 -11.26 1.11
N VAL A 57 3.86 -10.92 -0.09
CA VAL A 57 3.23 -9.95 -1.00
C VAL A 57 3.28 -10.59 -2.38
N GLU A 58 2.16 -10.61 -3.12
CA GLU A 58 2.19 -11.08 -4.51
C GLU A 58 3.17 -10.20 -5.33
N THR A 59 3.91 -10.81 -6.26
CA THR A 59 4.96 -10.09 -7.03
C THR A 59 4.44 -8.82 -7.71
N GLU A 60 3.18 -8.83 -8.17
CA GLU A 60 2.53 -7.67 -8.79
C GLU A 60 2.16 -6.59 -7.77
N ASP A 61 1.69 -6.99 -6.59
CA ASP A 61 1.40 -6.07 -5.49
C ASP A 61 2.69 -5.44 -4.96
N PHE A 62 3.79 -6.19 -4.93
CA PHE A 62 5.10 -5.69 -4.56
C PHE A 62 5.62 -4.67 -5.58
N LYS A 63 5.53 -4.96 -6.88
CA LYS A 63 5.87 -4.01 -7.95
C LYS A 63 5.01 -2.75 -7.88
N PHE A 64 3.71 -2.91 -7.64
CA PHE A 64 2.78 -1.80 -7.48
C PHE A 64 3.18 -0.91 -6.31
N LEU A 65 3.42 -1.50 -5.14
CA LEU A 65 3.84 -0.76 -3.95
C LEU A 65 5.19 -0.07 -4.15
N ASN A 66 6.20 -0.74 -4.71
CA ASN A 66 7.50 -0.11 -4.97
C ASN A 66 7.47 1.03 -5.99
N ALA A 67 6.40 1.18 -6.78
CA ALA A 67 6.24 2.32 -7.68
C ALA A 67 5.90 3.62 -6.94
N PHE A 68 5.54 3.56 -5.66
CA PHE A 68 5.22 4.74 -4.87
C PHE A 68 6.52 5.46 -4.44
N PRO A 69 6.59 6.79 -4.62
CA PRO A 69 7.82 7.56 -4.40
C PRO A 69 8.30 7.58 -2.93
N ASN A 70 7.47 7.12 -1.98
CA ASN A 70 7.66 7.29 -0.54
C ASN A 70 7.65 5.98 0.27
N ILE A 71 7.81 4.80 -0.35
CA ILE A 71 7.87 3.53 0.40
C ILE A 71 9.27 3.28 0.95
N GLY A 72 9.35 3.14 2.27
CA GLY A 72 10.49 2.53 2.96
C GLY A 72 10.07 1.17 3.52
N SER A 73 10.85 0.12 3.23
CA SER A 73 10.79 -1.15 3.96
C SER A 73 11.64 -1.03 5.23
N ILE A 74 11.05 -1.31 6.39
CA ILE A 74 11.78 -1.50 7.66
C ILE A 74 11.72 -2.99 7.99
#